data_AF-A0A1G9T391-F1
#
_entry.id   AF-A0A1G9T391-F1
#
_cell.length_a   1.000
_cell.length_b   1.000
_cell.length_c   1.000
_cell.angle_alpha   90.00
_cell.angle_beta   90.00
_cell.angle_gamma   90.00
#
_symmetry.space_group_name_H-M   'P 1'
#
loop_
_entity.id
_entity.type
_entity.pdbx_description
1 polymer ?
#
loop_
_entity_poly.entity_id
_entity_poly.type
_entity_poly.pdbx_seq_one_letter_code
_entity_poly.pdbx_strand_id
1 'polypeptide(L)'
;MKKNLLPAILIAVATMMTFSCKRAVEVPANGQIRQNAKAGTGDGPQAGLNNLNVVYFIPSDLDTVPGYQQRINGVMVYTQNFISKWMNQWGYANKTIGLPVDAQGKLKMAVIRGAQPKAQYPYEGGAGAVMTEVNAYYSTHPAEKTSDHILVIMPTYTYGSNGDPSGGPFYGIGRWCFALDYTGLDTLNLGKPDDKFSTKWIGGFAHELGHGINLPHNGGAQSQNILHGTPLMGYGNGTLGKSPTYLSPADAAILANGQTFSTVTRSDWYSDPGFQLKKLFAKYQNGNIIVSGKFTSTKAVKDVAFYHRNKGNDNGGYNSVTFAAKPVGTDSFYVSMPVSDFRDKGNTNYEFTIRYVHENGSISTYATDYSFANDVPVINFGDKPVYNKSTWSITSFSSQETASENGAAVNVIDDAVNTSWHSRWSSSAASYPHYLVINMGARKDVNRFTFRQRDSRKVKLLEILTSNNGSSWTSLGDFTLLDTTTPQDIILSTVKNFKYFKLNMKSSYDGAQFAALSEVGTYKD
;
A
#
# COMPACT_ATOMS: atom_id res chain seq x y z
N MET A 1 -37.34 65.37 -32.92
CA MET A 1 -35.97 65.15 -33.44
C MET A 1 -35.51 63.74 -33.02
N LYS A 2 -35.42 62.82 -33.99
CA LYS A 2 -34.51 61.65 -34.18
C LYS A 2 -33.70 61.17 -32.94
N LYS A 3 -33.64 59.88 -32.52
CA LYS A 3 -33.68 58.52 -33.13
C LYS A 3 -34.09 57.48 -32.03
N ASN A 4 -35.06 56.57 -32.23
CA ASN A 4 -34.98 55.17 -32.72
C ASN A 4 -34.11 54.21 -31.82
N LEU A 5 -34.44 52.96 -31.44
CA LEU A 5 -35.23 51.86 -32.04
C LEU A 5 -35.46 50.70 -31.01
N LEU A 6 -36.55 49.92 -31.21
CA LEU A 6 -37.07 48.66 -30.60
C LEU A 6 -36.12 47.41 -30.61
N PRO A 7 -36.53 46.13 -30.29
CA PRO A 7 -37.45 45.53 -29.27
C PRO A 7 -36.98 44.13 -28.72
N ALA A 8 -37.79 43.43 -27.87
CA ALA A 8 -38.18 42.02 -28.10
C ALA A 8 -39.12 41.42 -27.01
N ILE A 9 -40.41 41.38 -27.33
CA ILE A 9 -41.35 40.23 -27.40
C ILE A 9 -41.24 39.07 -26.38
N LEU A 10 -42.37 38.87 -25.71
CA LEU A 10 -42.81 37.74 -24.90
C LEU A 10 -43.47 36.67 -25.80
N ILE A 11 -43.13 35.37 -25.68
CA ILE A 11 -44.07 34.24 -25.93
C ILE A 11 -43.82 33.16 -24.89
N ALA A 12 -44.93 32.65 -24.34
CA ALA A 12 -45.03 31.75 -23.23
C ALA A 12 -45.65 30.40 -23.64
N VAL A 13 -45.68 29.50 -22.65
CA VAL A 13 -46.66 28.44 -22.38
C VAL A 13 -46.34 27.03 -22.90
N ALA A 14 -46.13 26.09 -21.96
CA ALA A 14 -47.07 25.00 -21.63
C ALA A 14 -46.39 24.00 -20.66
N THR A 15 -46.71 24.04 -19.35
CA THR A 15 -47.59 23.07 -18.61
C THR A 15 -47.04 21.64 -18.54
N MET A 16 -47.05 20.89 -17.44
CA MET A 16 -47.72 20.91 -16.14
C MET A 16 -46.96 19.88 -15.27
N MET A 17 -46.80 20.10 -13.97
CA MET A 17 -46.67 18.98 -13.01
C MET A 17 -47.36 19.36 -11.70
N THR A 18 -48.27 18.49 -11.27
CA THR A 18 -49.04 18.57 -10.04
C THR A 18 -48.68 17.42 -9.09
N PHE A 19 -48.54 17.77 -7.81
CA PHE A 19 -48.73 17.02 -6.55
C PHE A 19 -47.97 15.70 -6.32
N SER A 20 -47.22 15.61 -5.21
CA SER A 20 -47.76 15.14 -3.92
C SER A 20 -46.68 14.84 -2.85
N CYS A 21 -47.03 15.18 -1.60
CA CYS A 21 -46.63 14.65 -0.29
C CYS A 21 -45.16 14.57 0.16
N LYS A 22 -44.91 15.36 1.22
CA LYS A 22 -43.79 15.31 2.17
C LYS A 22 -43.76 14.00 2.96
N ARG A 23 -42.55 13.46 3.16
CA ARG A 23 -42.19 12.69 4.36
C ARG A 23 -40.87 13.23 4.90
N ALA A 24 -40.86 13.50 6.20
CA ALA A 24 -39.76 14.07 6.95
C ALA A 24 -38.56 13.11 7.01
N VAL A 25 -37.36 13.67 6.89
CA VAL A 25 -36.16 13.10 7.50
C VAL A 25 -35.78 14.08 8.61
N GLU A 26 -35.80 13.57 9.84
CA GLU A 26 -35.35 14.27 11.03
C GLU A 26 -33.89 14.70 10.86
N VAL A 27 -33.68 16.01 10.85
CA VAL A 27 -32.38 16.61 11.16
C VAL A 27 -32.41 16.88 12.66
N PRO A 28 -31.54 16.26 13.48
CA PRO A 28 -31.37 16.72 14.84
C PRO A 28 -30.77 18.12 14.79
N ALA A 29 -31.59 19.10 15.16
CA ALA A 29 -31.21 20.48 15.33
C ALA A 29 -30.43 20.65 16.63
N ASN A 30 -29.39 21.48 16.54
CA ASN A 30 -28.69 22.19 17.60
C ASN A 30 -27.90 21.36 18.61
N GLY A 31 -26.63 21.65 18.87
CA GLY A 31 -25.96 22.92 18.64
C GLY A 31 -25.19 23.31 19.88
N GLN A 32 -24.07 22.63 20.11
CA GLN A 32 -22.85 23.30 20.55
C GLN A 32 -21.75 22.92 19.57
N ILE A 33 -21.88 23.44 18.36
CA ILE A 33 -20.74 23.68 17.49
C ILE A 33 -19.81 24.59 18.29
N ARG A 34 -18.69 24.05 18.80
CA ARG A 34 -17.55 24.89 19.15
C ARG A 34 -17.08 25.52 17.85
N GLN A 35 -17.65 26.70 17.57
CA GLN A 35 -17.24 27.58 16.51
C GLN A 35 -15.77 27.95 16.71
N ASN A 36 -15.03 27.94 15.61
CA ASN A 36 -13.82 28.75 15.40
C ASN A 36 -12.69 28.59 16.44
N ALA A 37 -12.02 27.44 16.41
CA ALA A 37 -10.60 27.44 16.76
C ALA A 37 -9.82 27.92 15.52
N LYS A 38 -9.44 29.21 15.52
CA LYS A 38 -8.29 29.67 14.74
C LYS A 38 -7.14 28.68 14.97
N ALA A 39 -6.43 28.32 13.91
CA ALA A 39 -5.17 27.61 14.04
C ALA A 39 -4.27 28.38 15.04
N GLY A 40 -3.99 27.75 16.18
CA GLY A 40 -3.29 28.35 17.32
C GLY A 40 -4.22 28.95 18.39
N THR A 41 -4.52 28.17 19.45
CA THR A 41 -4.55 28.55 20.89
C THR A 41 -5.43 27.58 21.74
N GLY A 42 -4.79 26.69 22.52
CA GLY A 42 -5.35 25.70 23.49
C GLY A 42 -5.05 24.23 23.08
N ASP A 43 -4.44 23.31 23.84
CA ASP A 43 -4.08 23.15 25.26
C ASP A 43 -2.77 22.32 25.40
N GLY A 44 -1.59 22.88 25.12
CA GLY A 44 -0.30 22.18 25.30
C GLY A 44 -0.11 20.85 24.51
N PRO A 45 1.03 20.16 24.66
CA PRO A 45 1.22 18.82 24.12
C PRO A 45 0.38 17.79 24.89
N GLN A 46 -0.15 16.80 24.17
CA GLN A 46 -0.93 15.71 24.75
C GLN A 46 -0.06 14.47 24.99
N ALA A 47 -0.07 13.97 26.22
CA ALA A 47 0.59 12.71 26.56
C ALA A 47 -0.21 11.50 26.05
N GLY A 48 0.53 10.50 25.58
CA GLY A 48 0.04 9.15 25.32
C GLY A 48 0.59 8.15 26.36
N LEU A 49 0.21 6.88 26.18
CA LEU A 49 0.72 5.79 27.00
C LEU A 49 2.21 5.53 26.75
N ASN A 50 2.61 5.50 25.48
CA ASN A 50 4.01 5.54 25.05
C ASN A 50 4.22 6.86 24.32
N ASN A 51 5.24 7.63 24.70
CA ASN A 51 5.49 8.94 24.11
C ASN A 51 6.71 8.91 23.19
N LEU A 52 6.70 9.75 22.17
CA LEU A 52 7.91 10.09 21.42
C LEU A 52 8.95 10.62 22.41
N ASN A 53 10.12 10.00 22.50
CA ASN A 53 11.15 10.55 23.36
C ASN A 53 11.78 11.76 22.64
N VAL A 54 11.74 12.94 23.26
CA VAL A 54 12.27 14.18 22.67
C VAL A 54 13.56 14.58 23.37
N VAL A 55 14.62 14.72 22.60
CA VAL A 55 15.96 15.06 23.07
C VAL A 55 16.39 16.39 22.46
N TYR A 56 16.90 17.30 23.27
CA TYR A 56 17.64 18.47 22.81
C TYR A 56 19.15 18.21 23.04
N PHE A 57 19.87 17.89 21.98
CA PHE A 57 21.27 17.48 22.02
C PHE A 57 22.20 18.64 21.66
N ILE A 58 23.16 18.95 22.52
CA ILE A 58 24.01 20.14 22.43
C ILE A 58 25.46 19.70 22.30
N PRO A 59 26.12 19.88 21.14
CA PRO A 59 27.56 19.65 21.03
C PRO A 59 28.37 20.44 22.06
N SER A 60 29.54 19.93 22.46
CA SER A 60 30.32 20.46 23.59
C SER A 60 30.75 21.93 23.41
N ASP A 61 30.89 22.38 22.15
CA ASP A 61 31.31 23.73 21.75
C ASP A 61 30.13 24.62 21.30
N LEU A 62 28.89 24.21 21.59
CA LEU A 62 27.68 24.98 21.36
C LEU A 62 26.88 25.19 22.66
N ASP A 63 25.91 26.09 22.57
CA ASP A 63 24.90 26.31 23.59
C ASP A 63 23.49 26.12 23.00
N THR A 64 22.49 26.14 23.87
CA THR A 64 21.08 26.19 23.48
C THR A 64 20.78 27.42 22.63
N VAL A 65 19.80 27.29 21.72
CA VAL A 65 19.30 28.46 21.00
C VAL A 65 18.35 29.23 21.92
N PRO A 66 18.45 30.56 22.01
CA PRO A 66 17.54 31.35 22.85
C PRO A 66 16.06 31.00 22.61
N GLY A 67 15.33 30.77 23.70
CA GLY A 67 13.91 30.44 23.67
C GLY A 67 13.55 29.04 23.12
N TYR A 68 14.51 28.12 22.97
CA TYR A 68 14.28 26.80 22.37
C TYR A 68 13.09 26.05 22.98
N GLN A 69 12.92 26.09 24.30
CA GLN A 69 11.83 25.39 24.99
C GLN A 69 10.45 25.82 24.49
N GLN A 70 10.22 27.13 24.39
CA GLN A 70 8.95 27.68 23.93
C GLN A 70 8.72 27.38 22.44
N ARG A 71 9.74 27.61 21.62
CA ARG A 71 9.67 27.45 20.16
C ARG A 71 9.42 26.00 19.77
N ILE A 72 10.19 25.06 20.32
CA ILE A 72 10.04 23.62 20.06
C ILE A 72 8.70 23.11 20.62
N ASN A 73 8.28 23.56 21.80
CA ASN A 73 6.94 23.23 22.31
C ASN A 73 5.86 23.63 21.30
N GLY A 74 5.95 24.85 20.73
CA GLY A 74 5.02 25.31 19.69
C GLY A 74 5.02 24.42 18.45
N VAL A 75 6.21 24.11 17.91
CA VAL A 75 6.37 23.23 16.74
C VAL A 75 5.80 21.83 17.00
N MET A 76 6.06 21.24 18.17
CA MET A 76 5.57 19.92 18.53
C MET A 76 4.05 19.89 18.71
N VAL A 77 3.47 20.90 19.37
CA VAL A 77 2.01 21.02 19.50
C VAL A 77 1.35 21.20 18.12
N TYR A 78 1.92 22.05 17.26
CA TYR A 78 1.44 22.21 15.89
C TYR A 78 1.48 20.89 15.11
N THR A 79 2.59 20.16 15.21
CA THR A 79 2.78 18.88 14.53
C THR A 79 1.83 17.80 15.05
N GLN A 80 1.65 17.69 16.36
CA GLN A 80 0.67 16.79 16.99
C GLN A 80 -0.76 17.11 16.53
N ASN A 81 -1.13 18.38 16.47
CA ASN A 81 -2.45 18.81 15.99
C ASN A 81 -2.66 18.52 14.50
N PHE A 82 -1.62 18.73 13.68
CA PHE A 82 -1.63 18.38 12.26
C PHE A 82 -1.86 16.88 12.07
N ILE A 83 -1.12 16.04 12.80
CA ILE A 83 -1.29 14.58 12.78
C ILE A 83 -2.72 14.22 13.20
N SER A 84 -3.18 14.74 14.34
CA SER A 84 -4.54 14.47 14.88
C SER A 84 -5.63 14.80 13.87
N LYS A 85 -5.52 15.95 13.18
CA LYS A 85 -6.48 16.36 12.14
C LYS A 85 -6.61 15.30 11.06
N TRP A 86 -5.48 14.80 10.52
CA TRP A 86 -5.51 13.84 9.43
C TRP A 86 -5.83 12.41 9.88
N MET A 87 -5.45 12.03 11.10
CA MET A 87 -5.95 10.79 11.71
C MET A 87 -7.48 10.80 11.79
N ASN A 88 -8.08 11.89 12.28
CA ASN A 88 -9.53 12.06 12.32
C ASN A 88 -10.16 12.05 10.91
N GLN A 89 -9.56 12.74 9.93
CA GLN A 89 -10.03 12.77 8.54
C GLN A 89 -10.17 11.35 7.95
N TRP A 90 -9.24 10.46 8.28
CA TRP A 90 -9.21 9.09 7.76
C TRP A 90 -9.90 8.06 8.68
N GLY A 91 -10.74 8.52 9.60
CA GLY A 91 -11.58 7.67 10.44
C GLY A 91 -10.91 7.13 11.70
N TYR A 92 -9.71 7.61 12.04
CA TYR A 92 -9.00 7.27 13.27
C TYR A 92 -9.28 8.30 14.36
N ALA A 93 -10.54 8.33 14.82
CA ALA A 93 -10.98 9.26 15.85
C ALA A 93 -10.13 9.18 17.12
N ASN A 94 -9.81 10.34 17.70
CA ASN A 94 -9.07 10.47 18.97
C ASN A 94 -7.68 9.80 18.98
N LYS A 95 -7.06 9.60 17.81
CA LYS A 95 -5.69 9.11 17.70
C LYS A 95 -4.72 10.23 17.36
N THR A 96 -3.65 10.31 18.13
CA THR A 96 -2.53 11.22 17.91
C THR A 96 -1.23 10.61 18.44
N ILE A 97 -0.10 11.22 18.09
CA ILE A 97 1.20 10.86 18.64
C ILE A 97 1.28 11.32 20.11
N GLY A 98 1.68 10.45 21.03
CA GLY A 98 1.94 10.80 22.41
C GLY A 98 3.21 11.65 22.54
N LEU A 99 3.13 12.76 23.26
CA LEU A 99 4.26 13.63 23.57
C LEU A 99 4.54 13.68 25.08
N PRO A 100 5.81 13.72 25.50
CA PRO A 100 6.16 13.79 26.91
C PRO A 100 5.84 15.19 27.44
N VAL A 101 5.15 15.26 28.59
CA VAL A 101 4.66 16.51 29.19
C VAL A 101 5.30 16.70 30.57
N ASP A 102 5.79 17.90 30.85
CA ASP A 102 6.32 18.28 32.16
C ASP A 102 5.23 18.70 33.15
N ALA A 103 5.63 19.04 34.38
CA ALA A 103 4.70 19.44 35.44
C ALA A 103 3.98 20.77 35.14
N GLN A 104 4.46 21.55 34.17
CA GLN A 104 3.89 22.82 33.74
C GLN A 104 2.98 22.67 32.51
N GLY A 105 2.73 21.43 32.05
CA GLY A 105 1.93 21.17 30.87
C GLY A 105 2.62 21.56 29.56
N LYS A 106 3.97 21.59 29.54
CA LYS A 106 4.79 21.86 28.35
C LYS A 106 5.54 20.61 27.93
N LEU A 107 6.11 20.65 26.73
CA LEU A 107 6.91 19.54 26.20
C LEU A 107 8.12 19.27 27.09
N LYS A 108 8.18 18.07 27.69
CA LYS A 108 9.36 17.60 28.41
C LYS A 108 10.40 17.14 27.38
N MET A 109 11.63 17.63 27.52
CA MET A 109 12.76 17.21 26.69
C MET A 109 13.92 16.75 27.57
N ALA A 110 14.58 15.65 27.19
CA ALA A 110 15.88 15.32 27.74
C ALA A 110 16.92 16.28 27.14
N VAL A 111 17.62 17.05 27.98
CA VAL A 111 18.67 17.98 27.53
C VAL A 111 20.02 17.30 27.73
N ILE A 112 20.71 16.99 26.64
CA ILE A 112 21.96 16.21 26.66
C ILE A 112 23.07 17.07 26.09
N ARG A 113 24.15 17.25 26.86
CA ARG A 113 25.39 17.86 26.39
C ARG A 113 26.31 16.78 25.85
N GLY A 114 26.59 16.83 24.55
CA GLY A 114 27.49 15.93 23.87
C GLY A 114 28.92 16.08 24.35
N ALA A 115 29.67 14.98 24.33
CA ALA A 115 31.06 14.92 24.76
C ALA A 115 32.04 15.57 23.76
N GLN A 116 31.64 15.71 22.49
CA GLN A 116 32.49 16.17 21.38
C GLN A 116 32.01 17.50 20.80
N PRO A 117 32.87 18.25 20.08
CA PRO A 117 32.44 19.45 19.38
C PRO A 117 31.55 19.12 18.18
N LYS A 118 30.80 20.11 17.68
CA LYS A 118 29.84 19.99 16.56
C LYS A 118 30.42 19.35 15.29
N ALA A 119 31.73 19.49 15.08
CA ALA A 119 32.44 18.87 13.96
C ALA A 119 32.40 17.33 13.98
N GLN A 120 32.18 16.71 15.14
CA GLN A 120 32.02 15.25 15.31
C GLN A 120 30.57 14.78 15.18
N TYR A 121 29.63 15.72 15.04
CA TYR A 121 28.22 15.44 14.77
C TYR A 121 27.74 16.14 13.48
N PRO A 122 28.42 15.92 12.35
CA PRO A 122 28.02 16.51 11.07
C PRO A 122 26.70 15.91 10.56
N TYR A 123 26.08 16.59 9.58
CA TYR A 123 24.91 16.05 8.87
C TYR A 123 25.17 14.62 8.34
N GLU A 124 26.19 14.46 7.50
CA GLU A 124 26.59 13.14 6.98
C GLU A 124 27.38 12.36 8.02
N GLY A 125 26.87 11.18 8.43
CA GLY A 125 27.58 10.26 9.33
C GLY A 125 27.56 10.61 10.82
N GLY A 126 27.06 11.80 11.22
CA GLY A 126 27.02 12.19 12.64
C GLY A 126 25.95 11.51 13.48
N ALA A 127 24.88 10.96 12.87
CA ALA A 127 23.77 10.37 13.61
C ALA A 127 24.20 9.23 14.54
N GLY A 128 25.12 8.36 14.12
CA GLY A 128 25.58 7.24 14.94
C GLY A 128 26.26 7.67 16.25
N ALA A 129 27.06 8.73 16.20
CA ALA A 129 27.71 9.30 17.38
C ALA A 129 26.67 9.88 18.36
N VAL A 130 25.71 10.66 17.84
CA VAL A 130 24.61 11.21 18.65
C VAL A 130 23.75 10.10 19.26
N MET A 131 23.36 9.09 18.48
CA MET A 131 22.57 7.94 18.97
C MET A 131 23.29 7.19 20.09
N THR A 132 24.62 7.06 20.02
CA THR A 132 25.42 6.39 21.05
C THR A 132 25.29 7.11 22.39
N GLU A 133 25.46 8.44 22.40
CA GLU A 133 25.37 9.23 23.62
C GLU A 133 23.94 9.34 24.16
N VAL A 134 22.94 9.46 23.28
CA VAL A 134 21.52 9.44 23.68
C VAL A 134 21.12 8.09 24.28
N ASN A 135 21.59 6.98 23.72
CA ASN A 135 21.34 5.66 24.29
C ASN A 135 22.03 5.49 25.64
N ALA A 136 23.25 6.01 25.81
CA ALA A 136 23.93 6.02 27.10
C ALA A 136 23.13 6.81 28.16
N TYR A 137 22.56 7.96 27.80
CA TYR A 137 21.65 8.71 28.67
C TYR A 137 20.44 7.86 29.10
N TYR A 138 19.72 7.26 28.15
CA TYR A 138 18.54 6.45 28.50
C TYR A 138 18.88 5.15 29.24
N SER A 139 20.10 4.62 29.12
CA SER A 139 20.55 3.47 29.92
C SER A 139 20.65 3.82 31.42
N THR A 140 20.96 5.07 31.74
CA THR A 140 21.03 5.60 33.12
C THR A 140 19.72 6.26 33.57
N HIS A 141 18.84 6.61 32.62
CA HIS A 141 17.52 7.21 32.86
C HIS A 141 16.39 6.37 32.21
N PRO A 142 16.28 5.06 32.50
CA PRO A 142 15.37 4.17 31.77
C PRO A 142 13.89 4.57 31.91
N ALA A 143 13.50 5.17 33.03
CA ALA A 143 12.14 5.65 33.27
C ALA A 143 11.72 6.81 32.33
N GLU A 144 12.68 7.50 31.70
CA GLU A 144 12.39 8.58 30.76
C GLU A 144 12.17 8.08 29.32
N LYS A 145 12.58 6.84 29.02
CA LYS A 145 12.39 6.24 27.70
C LYS A 145 11.07 5.48 27.66
N THR A 146 10.04 6.11 27.08
CA THR A 146 8.66 5.57 27.06
C THR A 146 8.27 4.96 25.72
N SER A 147 9.14 5.00 24.71
CA SER A 147 8.95 4.29 23.44
C SER A 147 10.30 3.98 22.75
N ASP A 148 10.24 3.27 21.63
CA ASP A 148 11.38 3.07 20.73
C ASP A 148 11.62 4.26 19.79
N HIS A 149 10.74 5.28 19.80
CA HIS A 149 10.79 6.40 18.89
C HIS A 149 11.52 7.59 19.52
N ILE A 150 12.53 8.10 18.85
CA ILE A 150 13.37 9.17 19.40
C ILE A 150 13.51 10.30 18.38
N LEU A 151 13.08 11.50 18.78
CA LEU A 151 13.35 12.74 18.07
C LEU A 151 14.53 13.44 18.76
N VAL A 152 15.57 13.72 17.99
CA VAL A 152 16.73 14.50 18.44
C VAL A 152 16.74 15.84 17.74
N ILE A 153 16.79 16.92 18.52
CA ILE A 153 16.84 18.29 18.05
C ILE A 153 18.19 18.88 18.43
N MET A 154 18.89 19.49 17.47
CA MET A 154 20.21 20.05 17.67
C MET A 154 20.23 21.55 17.35
N PRO A 155 21.00 22.37 18.09
CA PRO A 155 21.15 23.78 17.75
C PRO A 155 21.82 23.94 16.38
N THR A 156 21.46 25.00 15.66
CA THR A 156 22.13 25.41 14.42
C THR A 156 23.63 25.61 14.65
N TYR A 157 24.43 25.17 13.68
CA TYR A 157 25.89 25.26 13.75
C TYR A 157 26.39 26.52 13.07
N THR A 158 25.81 26.83 11.91
CA THR A 158 26.20 27.95 11.05
C THR A 158 24.98 28.49 10.31
N TYR A 159 25.16 29.63 9.65
CA TYR A 159 24.17 30.22 8.76
C TYR A 159 24.81 30.51 7.40
N GLY A 160 24.09 30.21 6.32
CA GLY A 160 24.46 30.63 4.97
C GLY A 160 24.41 32.14 4.80
N SER A 161 24.91 32.64 3.67
CA SER A 161 24.93 34.08 3.34
C SER A 161 23.54 34.73 3.29
N ASN A 162 22.50 33.93 3.03
CA ASN A 162 21.09 34.33 3.04
C ASN A 162 20.41 34.20 4.42
N GLY A 163 21.13 33.74 5.44
CA GLY A 163 20.62 33.46 6.78
C GLY A 163 19.99 32.07 6.96
N ASP A 164 20.14 31.17 5.99
CA ASP A 164 19.61 29.80 6.08
C ASP A 164 20.43 28.99 7.10
N PRO A 165 19.82 28.43 8.16
CA PRO A 165 20.54 27.65 9.16
C PRO A 165 21.06 26.34 8.58
N SER A 166 22.15 25.83 9.15
CA SER A 166 22.71 24.51 8.86
C SER A 166 23.26 23.90 10.13
N GLY A 167 23.32 22.58 10.21
CA GLY A 167 23.61 21.89 11.45
C GLY A 167 24.04 20.44 11.28
N GLY A 168 23.80 19.68 12.35
CA GLY A 168 24.04 18.24 12.40
C GLY A 168 23.02 17.45 11.56
N PRO A 169 22.83 16.16 11.89
CA PRO A 169 21.87 15.29 11.19
C PRO A 169 20.48 15.93 11.05
N PHE A 170 19.86 15.77 9.88
CA PHE A 170 18.49 16.18 9.60
C PHE A 170 17.85 15.17 8.66
N TYR A 171 17.43 14.04 9.21
CA TYR A 171 16.81 12.93 8.48
C TYR A 171 16.17 11.93 9.46
N GLY A 172 15.27 11.10 8.96
CA GLY A 172 14.84 9.87 9.64
C GLY A 172 15.76 8.67 9.41
N ILE A 173 15.99 7.85 10.45
CA ILE A 173 16.69 6.57 10.35
C ILE A 173 16.10 5.56 11.34
N GLY A 174 15.47 4.51 10.82
CA GLY A 174 14.71 3.56 11.64
C GLY A 174 13.60 4.26 12.41
N ARG A 175 13.61 4.14 13.75
CA ARG A 175 12.68 4.84 14.65
C ARG A 175 13.27 6.13 15.26
N TRP A 176 14.33 6.64 14.66
CA TRP A 176 14.95 7.90 15.02
C TRP A 176 14.67 8.95 13.97
N CYS A 177 14.57 10.20 14.40
CA CYS A 177 14.59 11.35 13.50
C CYS A 177 15.41 12.47 14.10
N PHE A 178 16.10 13.21 13.24
CA PHE A 178 16.93 14.34 13.61
C PHE A 178 16.38 15.61 13.00
N ALA A 179 16.37 16.67 13.80
CA ALA A 179 15.95 17.99 13.38
C ALA A 179 16.88 19.07 13.94
N LEU A 180 16.74 20.27 13.39
CA LEU A 180 17.55 21.44 13.72
C LEU A 180 16.69 22.47 14.45
N ASP A 181 17.30 23.19 15.39
CA ASP A 181 16.74 24.39 16.01
C ASP A 181 17.53 25.65 15.64
N TYR A 182 16.82 26.74 15.35
CA TYR A 182 17.39 28.07 15.09
C TYR A 182 16.42 29.15 15.60
N THR A 183 16.89 30.37 15.82
CA THR A 183 16.12 31.42 16.52
C THR A 183 14.77 31.76 15.89
N GLY A 184 14.60 31.52 14.59
CA GLY A 184 13.36 31.78 13.85
C GLY A 184 12.45 30.56 13.69
N LEU A 185 12.77 29.40 14.28
CA LEU A 185 11.92 28.20 14.23
C LEU A 185 10.68 28.40 15.11
N ASP A 186 9.71 29.17 14.61
CA ASP A 186 8.48 29.50 15.33
C ASP A 186 7.27 29.32 14.40
N THR A 187 6.28 28.57 14.89
CA THR A 187 5.00 28.35 14.19
C THR A 187 4.25 29.63 13.86
N LEU A 188 4.48 30.72 14.61
CA LEU A 188 3.92 32.04 14.31
C LEU A 188 4.39 32.60 12.96
N ASN A 189 5.49 32.09 12.39
CA ASN A 189 6.03 32.54 11.11
C ASN A 189 5.52 31.73 9.91
N LEU A 190 4.84 30.60 10.14
CA LEU A 190 4.34 29.77 9.06
C LEU A 190 3.40 30.56 8.13
N GLY A 191 3.69 30.51 6.83
CA GLY A 191 2.87 31.11 5.79
C GLY A 191 2.96 32.63 5.67
N LYS A 192 3.79 33.32 6.47
CA LYS A 192 3.99 34.76 6.33
C LYS A 192 4.78 35.11 5.06
N PRO A 193 4.46 36.20 4.35
CA PRO A 193 5.19 36.61 3.13
C PRO A 193 6.68 36.90 3.35
N ASP A 194 7.05 37.33 4.56
CA ASP A 194 8.43 37.65 4.97
C ASP A 194 9.15 36.49 5.66
N ASP A 195 8.46 35.36 5.91
CA ASP A 195 9.09 34.16 6.42
C ASP A 195 9.98 33.53 5.35
N LYS A 196 11.29 33.50 5.63
CA LYS A 196 12.28 32.93 4.72
C LYS A 196 12.42 31.41 4.86
N PHE A 197 12.21 30.86 6.06
CA PHE A 197 12.70 29.52 6.37
C PHE A 197 11.78 28.65 7.24
N SER A 198 10.72 29.19 7.85
CA SER A 198 9.90 28.40 8.79
C SER A 198 9.14 27.29 8.09
N THR A 199 8.60 27.53 6.88
CA THR A 199 8.02 26.45 6.06
C THR A 199 9.05 25.34 5.78
N LYS A 200 10.26 25.72 5.34
CA LYS A 200 11.34 24.76 5.03
C LYS A 200 11.70 23.91 6.25
N TRP A 201 11.92 24.54 7.40
CA TRP A 201 12.45 23.84 8.58
C TRP A 201 11.40 23.21 9.46
N ILE A 202 10.22 23.82 9.64
CA ILE A 202 9.10 23.17 10.35
C ILE A 202 8.47 22.09 9.48
N GLY A 203 8.34 22.33 8.18
CA GLY A 203 7.91 21.31 7.22
C GLY A 203 8.89 20.15 7.13
N GLY A 204 10.19 20.44 7.03
CA GLY A 204 11.25 19.43 7.11
C GLY A 204 11.21 18.67 8.44
N PHE A 205 11.09 19.37 9.56
CA PHE A 205 10.98 18.76 10.89
C PHE A 205 9.82 17.76 10.96
N ALA A 206 8.64 18.16 10.51
CA ALA A 206 7.46 17.29 10.52
C ALA A 206 7.62 16.07 9.59
N HIS A 207 8.27 16.26 8.44
CA HIS A 207 8.59 15.19 7.50
C HIS A 207 9.58 14.18 8.08
N GLU A 208 10.70 14.64 8.63
CA GLU A 208 11.69 13.75 9.26
C GLU A 208 11.11 13.04 10.48
N LEU A 209 10.28 13.73 11.26
CA LEU A 209 9.53 13.09 12.33
C LEU A 209 8.64 11.97 11.79
N GLY A 210 7.97 12.19 10.65
CA GLY A 210 7.20 11.18 9.93
C GLY A 210 8.01 9.90 9.69
N HIS A 211 9.23 10.02 9.19
CA HIS A 211 10.14 8.88 9.05
C HIS A 211 10.46 8.21 10.39
N GLY A 212 10.79 9.00 11.40
CA GLY A 212 11.06 8.52 12.77
C GLY A 212 9.88 7.77 13.39
N ILE A 213 8.66 7.95 12.89
CA ILE A 213 7.43 7.24 13.28
C ILE A 213 6.92 6.26 12.22
N ASN A 214 7.85 5.69 11.44
CA ASN A 214 7.68 4.59 10.48
C ASN A 214 7.06 4.96 9.12
N LEU A 215 6.87 6.24 8.80
CA LEU A 215 6.29 6.63 7.51
C LEU A 215 7.35 6.58 6.39
N PRO A 216 7.12 5.86 5.29
CA PRO A 216 7.91 6.00 4.08
C PRO A 216 7.44 7.23 3.26
N HIS A 217 8.21 7.61 2.25
CA HIS A 217 7.76 8.62 1.30
C HIS A 217 6.49 8.18 0.54
N ASN A 218 5.66 9.17 0.18
CA ASN A 218 4.58 8.98 -0.80
C ASN A 218 4.10 10.30 -1.43
N GLY A 219 3.55 10.19 -2.64
CA GLY A 219 2.96 11.30 -3.38
C GLY A 219 1.43 11.37 -3.30
N GLY A 220 0.77 10.43 -2.60
CA GLY A 220 -0.68 10.40 -2.43
C GLY A 220 -1.47 10.14 -3.73
N ALA A 221 -2.75 9.80 -3.61
CA ALA A 221 -3.64 9.65 -4.75
C ALA A 221 -4.01 11.01 -5.37
N GLN A 222 -4.14 11.09 -6.70
CA GLN A 222 -4.41 12.37 -7.39
C GLN A 222 -5.71 13.05 -6.92
N SER A 223 -6.78 12.28 -6.71
CA SER A 223 -8.05 12.78 -6.17
C SER A 223 -7.87 13.42 -4.79
N GLN A 224 -7.05 12.83 -3.92
CA GLN A 224 -6.77 13.36 -2.60
C GLN A 224 -5.91 14.62 -2.67
N ASN A 225 -4.92 14.65 -3.58
CA ASN A 225 -4.09 15.83 -3.77
C ASN A 225 -4.90 17.05 -4.25
N ILE A 226 -5.93 16.83 -5.09
CA ILE A 226 -6.84 17.90 -5.52
C ILE A 226 -7.61 18.50 -4.33
N LEU A 227 -8.03 17.66 -3.38
CA LEU A 227 -8.83 18.07 -2.23
C LEU A 227 -7.99 18.64 -1.08
N HIS A 228 -6.76 18.15 -0.90
CA HIS A 228 -5.99 18.32 0.33
C HIS A 228 -4.58 18.87 0.11
N GLY A 229 -4.15 19.02 -1.14
CA GLY A 229 -2.85 19.57 -1.52
C GLY A 229 -1.75 18.51 -1.52
N THR A 230 -0.61 18.83 -0.93
CA THR A 230 0.61 18.00 -1.03
C THR A 230 0.74 17.07 0.18
N PRO A 231 1.00 15.76 0.01
CA PRO A 231 1.28 14.89 1.15
C PRO A 231 2.55 15.29 1.88
N LEU A 232 2.54 15.25 3.22
CA LEU A 232 3.68 15.59 4.08
C LEU A 232 4.92 14.79 3.68
N MET A 233 4.74 13.47 3.52
CA MET A 233 5.79 12.51 3.17
C MET A 233 6.14 12.49 1.68
N GLY A 234 5.53 13.36 0.88
CA GLY A 234 5.98 13.69 -0.47
C GLY A 234 6.83 14.95 -0.41
N TYR A 235 6.43 15.96 -1.17
CA TYR A 235 7.05 17.30 -1.12
C TYR A 235 6.40 18.22 -0.07
N GLY A 236 5.74 17.64 0.92
CA GLY A 236 4.97 18.37 1.91
C GLY A 236 5.82 19.19 2.87
N ASN A 237 7.08 18.80 3.05
CA ASN A 237 8.10 19.59 3.76
C ASN A 237 8.26 21.01 3.20
N GLY A 238 8.06 21.22 1.90
CA GLY A 238 8.13 22.53 1.25
C GLY A 238 6.80 23.30 1.23
N THR A 239 5.71 22.71 1.71
CA THR A 239 4.36 23.30 1.62
C THR A 239 3.68 23.50 2.97
N LEU A 240 4.12 22.79 4.03
CA LEU A 240 3.48 22.83 5.34
C LEU A 240 3.41 24.26 5.90
N GLY A 241 2.19 24.74 6.13
CA GLY A 241 1.94 26.10 6.63
C GLY A 241 1.95 27.19 5.55
N LYS A 242 2.39 26.89 4.32
CA LYS A 242 2.38 27.80 3.16
C LYS A 242 1.24 27.51 2.18
N SER A 243 0.94 26.25 1.95
CA SER A 243 -0.17 25.78 1.10
C SER A 243 -0.78 24.51 1.71
N PRO A 244 -1.93 24.03 1.22
CA PRO A 244 -2.54 22.81 1.76
C PRO A 244 -1.56 21.63 1.75
N THR A 245 -1.40 21.01 2.91
CA THR A 245 -0.53 19.84 3.15
C THR A 245 -1.31 18.82 3.97
N TYR A 246 -1.11 17.53 3.70
CA TYR A 246 -1.86 16.46 4.37
C TYR A 246 -1.08 15.19 4.66
N LEU A 247 -1.60 14.31 5.52
CA LEU A 247 -1.12 12.92 5.60
C LEU A 247 -2.02 12.04 4.74
N SER A 248 -1.46 11.15 3.94
CA SER A 248 -2.24 10.25 3.09
C SER A 248 -3.01 9.21 3.92
N PRO A 249 -4.04 8.55 3.35
CA PRO A 249 -4.70 7.42 4.02
C PRO A 249 -3.72 6.29 4.39
N ALA A 250 -2.68 6.06 3.57
CA ALA A 250 -1.63 5.09 3.86
C ALA A 250 -0.77 5.49 5.06
N ASP A 251 -0.45 6.79 5.20
CA ASP A 251 0.25 7.30 6.37
C ASP A 251 -0.57 7.07 7.64
N ALA A 252 -1.85 7.45 7.63
CA ALA A 252 -2.73 7.26 8.79
C ALA A 252 -2.91 5.78 9.17
N ALA A 253 -3.00 4.89 8.18
CA ALA A 253 -3.04 3.44 8.39
C ALA A 253 -1.80 2.90 9.13
N ILE A 254 -0.61 3.40 8.79
CA ILE A 254 0.64 3.05 9.48
C ILE A 254 0.65 3.63 10.90
N LEU A 255 0.34 4.93 11.05
CA LEU A 255 0.38 5.60 12.35
C LEU A 255 -0.62 5.02 13.35
N ALA A 256 -1.81 4.62 12.89
CA ALA A 256 -2.89 4.15 13.76
C ALA A 256 -2.52 2.99 14.70
N ASN A 257 -1.52 2.20 14.28
CA ASN A 257 -1.05 1.00 14.96
C ASN A 257 0.38 1.15 15.50
N GLY A 258 0.99 2.34 15.38
CA GLY A 258 2.31 2.62 15.92
C GLY A 258 2.32 2.72 17.45
N GLN A 259 3.46 2.42 18.07
CA GLN A 259 3.64 2.42 19.53
C GLN A 259 3.21 3.74 20.18
N THR A 260 3.62 4.87 19.60
CA THR A 260 3.34 6.21 20.13
C THR A 260 1.90 6.69 19.90
N PHE A 261 1.08 5.93 19.17
CA PHE A 261 -0.34 6.19 18.91
C PHE A 261 -1.26 5.20 19.63
N SER A 262 -0.66 4.25 20.36
CA SER A 262 -1.37 3.20 21.05
C SER A 262 -1.92 3.69 22.39
N THR A 263 -3.16 3.30 22.66
CA THR A 263 -3.81 3.42 23.98
C THR A 263 -3.72 2.13 24.79
N VAL A 264 -3.05 1.10 24.25
CA VAL A 264 -2.95 -0.24 24.82
C VAL A 264 -1.50 -0.52 25.24
N THR A 265 -1.32 -1.04 26.45
CA THR A 265 -0.02 -1.51 26.94
C THR A 265 0.35 -2.81 26.24
N ARG A 266 1.57 -2.86 25.70
CA ARG A 266 2.12 -4.06 25.05
C ARG A 266 3.60 -4.19 25.39
N SER A 267 4.07 -5.43 25.49
CA SER A 267 5.50 -5.76 25.62
C SER A 267 6.12 -6.26 24.31
N ASP A 268 5.30 -6.50 23.29
CA ASP A 268 5.69 -7.12 22.02
C ASP A 268 5.75 -6.12 20.84
N TRP A 269 5.92 -4.83 21.13
CA TRP A 269 6.09 -3.80 20.11
C TRP A 269 7.17 -4.21 19.11
N TYR A 270 6.84 -4.12 17.82
CA TYR A 270 7.74 -4.37 16.69
C TYR A 270 8.39 -5.76 16.61
N SER A 271 8.08 -6.72 17.49
CA SER A 271 8.53 -8.10 17.31
C SER A 271 7.76 -8.80 16.18
N ASP A 272 8.34 -9.89 15.64
CA ASP A 272 7.83 -10.60 14.47
C ASP A 272 6.32 -10.91 14.60
N PRO A 273 5.49 -10.46 13.63
CA PRO A 273 4.06 -10.72 13.66
C PRO A 273 3.64 -12.11 13.16
N GLY A 274 4.57 -12.98 12.74
CA GLY A 274 4.27 -14.31 12.24
C GLY A 274 3.44 -14.30 10.95
N PHE A 275 3.61 -13.26 10.14
CA PHE A 275 2.81 -13.02 8.94
C PHE A 275 3.21 -13.95 7.79
N GLN A 276 2.22 -14.50 7.10
CA GLN A 276 2.43 -15.23 5.85
C GLN A 276 1.31 -14.91 4.86
N LEU A 277 1.67 -14.37 3.70
CA LEU A 277 0.75 -14.24 2.56
C LEU A 277 0.46 -15.63 1.99
N LYS A 278 -0.82 -16.01 1.92
CA LYS A 278 -1.26 -17.34 1.44
C LYS A 278 -1.79 -17.29 0.03
N LYS A 279 -2.54 -16.23 -0.30
CA LYS A 279 -3.09 -15.98 -1.64
C LYS A 279 -3.08 -14.49 -1.93
N LEU A 280 -2.86 -14.12 -3.18
CA LEU A 280 -2.95 -12.76 -3.68
C LEU A 280 -3.61 -12.77 -5.04
N PHE A 281 -4.72 -12.09 -5.23
CA PHE A 281 -5.37 -11.94 -6.52
C PHE A 281 -5.28 -10.49 -6.96
N ALA A 282 -4.90 -10.25 -8.22
CA ALA A 282 -4.84 -8.93 -8.79
C ALA A 282 -5.40 -8.93 -10.22
N LYS A 283 -6.14 -7.88 -10.57
CA LYS A 283 -6.62 -7.67 -11.93
C LYS A 283 -6.87 -6.20 -12.23
N TYR A 284 -6.90 -5.86 -13.52
CA TYR A 284 -7.43 -4.59 -13.99
C TYR A 284 -8.85 -4.80 -14.52
N GLN A 285 -9.81 -4.08 -13.95
CA GLN A 285 -11.21 -4.18 -14.35
C GLN A 285 -11.92 -2.83 -14.16
N ASN A 286 -12.71 -2.42 -15.16
CA ASN A 286 -13.55 -1.21 -15.10
C ASN A 286 -12.80 0.05 -14.64
N GLY A 287 -11.59 0.30 -15.16
CA GLY A 287 -10.79 1.48 -14.79
C GLY A 287 -10.11 1.40 -13.42
N ASN A 288 -10.11 0.23 -12.77
CA ASN A 288 -9.52 0.03 -11.45
C ASN A 288 -8.51 -1.11 -11.44
N ILE A 289 -7.42 -0.93 -10.70
CA ILE A 289 -6.55 -2.03 -10.26
C ILE A 289 -7.19 -2.59 -8.98
N ILE A 290 -7.65 -3.83 -9.04
CA ILE A 290 -8.30 -4.52 -7.94
C ILE A 290 -7.32 -5.53 -7.38
N VAL A 291 -7.05 -5.46 -6.07
CA VAL A 291 -6.15 -6.40 -5.38
C VAL A 291 -6.86 -6.93 -4.14
N SER A 292 -6.78 -8.24 -3.93
CA SER A 292 -7.26 -8.90 -2.73
C SER A 292 -6.32 -10.02 -2.34
N GLY A 293 -6.40 -10.50 -1.11
CA GLY A 293 -5.55 -11.60 -0.70
C GLY A 293 -6.00 -12.22 0.60
N LYS A 294 -5.38 -13.37 0.89
CA LYS A 294 -5.50 -14.09 2.15
C LYS A 294 -4.15 -14.24 2.81
N PHE A 295 -4.11 -14.13 4.13
CA PHE A 295 -2.91 -14.22 4.93
C PHE A 295 -3.18 -14.94 6.26
N THR A 296 -2.13 -15.42 6.89
CA THR A 296 -2.14 -15.81 8.31
C THR A 296 -1.20 -14.89 9.09
N SER A 297 -1.51 -14.65 10.36
CA SER A 297 -0.66 -13.81 11.22
C SER A 297 -0.90 -14.17 12.69
N THR A 298 0.15 -14.18 13.51
CA THR A 298 0.01 -14.38 14.96
C THR A 298 -0.39 -13.08 15.66
N LYS A 299 0.02 -11.93 15.09
CA LYS A 299 -0.42 -10.60 15.50
C LYS A 299 -1.38 -10.02 14.47
N ALA A 300 -2.55 -9.58 14.90
CA ALA A 300 -3.61 -9.16 14.00
C ALA A 300 -3.13 -8.05 13.06
N VAL A 301 -3.39 -8.20 11.76
CA VAL A 301 -3.33 -7.09 10.79
C VAL A 301 -4.53 -6.19 11.08
N LYS A 302 -4.29 -4.90 11.28
CA LYS A 302 -5.34 -3.91 11.57
C LYS A 302 -5.61 -2.98 10.41
N ASP A 303 -4.59 -2.78 9.58
CA ASP A 303 -4.60 -1.90 8.43
C ASP A 303 -3.70 -2.43 7.31
N VAL A 304 -4.03 -2.08 6.07
CA VAL A 304 -3.21 -2.43 4.90
C VAL A 304 -2.98 -1.16 4.09
N ALA A 305 -1.72 -0.83 3.85
CA ALA A 305 -1.31 0.32 3.04
C ALA A 305 -0.70 -0.15 1.72
N PHE A 306 -1.01 0.55 0.64
CA PHE A 306 -0.63 0.19 -0.73
C PHE A 306 0.17 1.32 -1.35
N TYR A 307 1.27 0.99 -2.00
CA TYR A 307 2.18 1.95 -2.64
C TYR A 307 2.46 1.51 -4.07
N HIS A 308 2.31 2.43 -5.01
CA HIS A 308 2.66 2.26 -6.41
C HIS A 308 3.76 3.25 -6.78
N ARG A 309 4.99 2.75 -6.89
CA ARG A 309 6.18 3.55 -7.19
C ARG A 309 6.55 3.41 -8.66
N ASN A 310 6.65 4.53 -9.36
CA ASN A 310 7.15 4.53 -10.74
C ASN A 310 8.67 4.27 -10.73
N LYS A 311 9.09 3.15 -11.30
CA LYS A 311 10.49 2.71 -11.30
C LYS A 311 11.40 3.56 -12.19
N GLY A 312 10.83 4.31 -13.13
CA GLY A 312 11.58 5.11 -14.09
C GLY A 312 12.00 6.49 -13.56
N ASN A 313 11.23 7.07 -12.63
CA ASN A 313 11.42 8.46 -12.19
C ASN A 313 11.19 8.73 -10.69
N ASP A 314 10.78 7.73 -9.89
CA ASP A 314 10.48 7.89 -8.46
C ASP A 314 11.41 7.06 -7.58
N ASN A 315 12.72 7.24 -7.74
CA ASN A 315 13.73 6.47 -7.00
C ASN A 315 13.56 6.58 -5.48
N GLY A 316 13.11 7.75 -4.98
CA GLY A 316 12.92 8.01 -3.55
C GLY A 316 11.52 7.68 -3.01
N GLY A 317 10.53 7.38 -3.86
CA GLY A 317 9.15 7.12 -3.43
C GLY A 317 8.31 8.38 -3.17
N TYR A 318 8.84 9.58 -3.42
CA TYR A 318 8.17 10.87 -3.17
C TYR A 318 6.91 11.07 -4.00
N ASN A 319 6.80 10.39 -5.14
CA ASN A 319 5.64 10.50 -6.04
C ASN A 319 4.72 9.27 -5.98
N SER A 320 5.05 8.29 -5.15
CA SER A 320 4.35 7.01 -5.08
C SER A 320 2.88 7.21 -4.76
N VAL A 321 2.02 6.64 -5.61
CA VAL A 321 0.56 6.72 -5.44
C VAL A 321 0.17 5.75 -4.34
N THR A 322 -0.63 6.22 -3.37
CA THR A 322 -0.95 5.42 -2.19
C THR A 322 -2.44 5.26 -1.95
N PHE A 323 -2.79 4.11 -1.40
CA PHE A 323 -4.13 3.75 -0.94
C PHE A 323 -4.05 3.05 0.41
N ALA A 324 -5.18 2.93 1.09
CA ALA A 324 -5.29 2.14 2.31
C ALA A 324 -6.62 1.38 2.34
N ALA A 325 -6.64 0.23 3.01
CA ALA A 325 -7.84 -0.54 3.27
C ALA A 325 -7.79 -1.17 4.66
N LYS A 326 -8.97 -1.50 5.18
CA LYS A 326 -9.12 -2.36 6.35
C LYS A 326 -9.03 -3.83 5.94
N PRO A 327 -8.55 -4.72 6.82
CA PRO A 327 -8.70 -6.16 6.61
C PRO A 327 -10.18 -6.53 6.53
N VAL A 328 -10.48 -7.56 5.73
CA VAL A 328 -11.78 -8.22 5.67
C VAL A 328 -11.70 -9.43 6.61
N GLY A 329 -12.43 -9.37 7.72
CA GLY A 329 -12.30 -10.38 8.79
C GLY A 329 -10.91 -10.35 9.41
N THR A 330 -10.34 -11.53 9.68
CA THR A 330 -9.03 -11.67 10.36
C THR A 330 -7.89 -12.10 9.45
N ASP A 331 -8.20 -12.53 8.22
CA ASP A 331 -7.27 -13.27 7.35
C ASP A 331 -7.24 -12.77 5.91
N SER A 332 -7.97 -11.69 5.59
CA SER A 332 -8.17 -11.27 4.19
C SER A 332 -8.10 -9.75 4.04
N PHE A 333 -7.94 -9.28 2.81
CA PHE A 333 -8.09 -7.87 2.44
C PHE A 333 -8.61 -7.72 1.01
N TYR A 334 -9.16 -6.55 0.72
CA TYR A 334 -9.59 -6.15 -0.61
C TYR A 334 -9.39 -4.64 -0.78
N VAL A 335 -8.93 -4.22 -1.96
CA VAL A 335 -8.84 -2.82 -2.35
C VAL A 335 -9.17 -2.67 -3.85
N SER A 336 -9.89 -1.60 -4.19
CA SER A 336 -10.12 -1.16 -5.57
C SER A 336 -9.48 0.20 -5.74
N MET A 337 -8.48 0.30 -6.61
CA MET A 337 -7.63 1.47 -6.78
C MET A 337 -7.85 2.06 -8.17
N PRO A 338 -8.51 3.23 -8.28
CA PRO A 338 -8.88 3.79 -9.56
C PRO A 338 -7.63 4.29 -10.32
N VAL A 339 -7.53 3.93 -11.60
CA VAL A 339 -6.42 4.35 -12.48
C VAL A 339 -6.39 5.88 -12.70
N SER A 340 -7.51 6.55 -12.47
CA SER A 340 -7.58 8.02 -12.48
C SER A 340 -6.72 8.67 -11.40
N ASP A 341 -6.34 7.95 -10.33
CA ASP A 341 -5.47 8.46 -9.27
C ASP A 341 -3.98 8.40 -9.59
N PHE A 342 -3.61 7.76 -10.71
CA PHE A 342 -2.23 7.64 -11.16
C PHE A 342 -1.82 8.82 -12.04
N ARG A 343 -0.71 9.47 -11.65
CA ARG A 343 -0.10 10.60 -12.37
C ARG A 343 0.62 10.13 -13.63
N ASP A 344 1.54 9.18 -13.46
CA ASP A 344 2.38 8.69 -14.56
C ASP A 344 1.73 7.44 -15.17
N LYS A 345 1.32 7.53 -16.43
CA LYS A 345 0.71 6.43 -17.19
C LYS A 345 1.55 6.15 -18.43
N GLY A 346 0.95 5.86 -19.58
CA GLY A 346 1.66 5.55 -20.82
C GLY A 346 2.32 4.17 -20.79
N ASN A 347 3.62 4.13 -21.11
CA ASN A 347 4.44 2.91 -21.11
C ASN A 347 5.44 2.95 -19.95
N THR A 348 4.94 2.82 -18.72
CA THR A 348 5.71 3.00 -17.48
C THR A 348 5.73 1.73 -16.63
N ASN A 349 6.85 1.50 -15.93
CA ASN A 349 7.02 0.36 -15.04
C ASN A 349 6.80 0.77 -13.59
N TYR A 350 6.08 -0.06 -12.83
CA TYR A 350 5.72 0.21 -11.45
C TYR A 350 6.16 -0.94 -10.54
N GLU A 351 6.66 -0.57 -9.36
CA GLU A 351 6.74 -1.46 -8.21
C GLU A 351 5.47 -1.25 -7.38
N PHE A 352 4.73 -2.32 -7.14
CA PHE A 352 3.57 -2.37 -6.26
C PHE A 352 3.96 -3.00 -4.93
N THR A 353 3.75 -2.28 -3.83
CA THR A 353 4.04 -2.73 -2.48
C THR A 353 2.77 -2.74 -1.63
N ILE A 354 2.55 -3.85 -0.94
CA ILE A 354 1.52 -4.03 0.09
C ILE A 354 2.20 -4.07 1.46
N ARG A 355 1.79 -3.19 2.36
CA ARG A 355 2.25 -3.12 3.75
C ARG A 355 1.11 -3.54 4.67
N TYR A 356 1.26 -4.68 5.32
CA TYR A 356 0.34 -5.19 6.33
C TYR A 356 0.75 -4.62 7.68
N VAL A 357 -0.07 -3.72 8.23
CA VAL A 357 0.21 -3.02 9.47
C VAL A 357 -0.42 -3.79 10.62
N HIS A 358 0.42 -4.30 11.52
CA HIS A 358 0.02 -5.15 12.63
C HIS A 358 -0.30 -4.34 13.88
N GLU A 359 -1.12 -4.91 14.76
CA GLU A 359 -1.55 -4.30 16.02
C GLU A 359 -0.42 -3.91 17.00
N ASN A 360 0.78 -4.44 16.80
CA ASN A 360 1.99 -4.14 17.57
C ASN A 360 2.95 -3.19 16.83
N GLY A 361 2.46 -2.52 15.77
CA GLY A 361 3.22 -1.60 14.95
C GLY A 361 4.21 -2.24 13.98
N SER A 362 4.39 -3.56 13.99
CA SER A 362 5.18 -4.25 12.96
C SER A 362 4.53 -4.06 11.59
N ILE A 363 5.35 -4.04 10.53
CA ILE A 363 4.89 -3.94 9.14
C ILE A 363 5.48 -5.11 8.35
N SER A 364 4.62 -6.00 7.87
CA SER A 364 5.01 -7.03 6.90
C SER A 364 4.83 -6.49 5.48
N THR A 365 5.76 -6.78 4.58
CA THR A 365 5.78 -6.19 3.23
C THR A 365 5.76 -7.29 2.16
N TYR A 366 4.91 -7.12 1.16
CA TYR A 366 4.97 -7.84 -0.11
C TYR A 366 5.21 -6.84 -1.24
N ALA A 367 6.15 -7.10 -2.13
CA ALA A 367 6.44 -6.27 -3.29
C ALA A 367 6.43 -7.10 -4.57
N THR A 368 5.93 -6.51 -5.65
CA THR A 368 5.91 -7.09 -6.99
C THR A 368 5.94 -5.99 -8.04
N ASP A 369 6.17 -6.34 -9.30
CA ASP A 369 6.21 -5.39 -10.40
C ASP A 369 4.97 -5.56 -11.31
N TYR A 370 4.56 -4.46 -11.93
CA TYR A 370 3.64 -4.44 -13.07
C TYR A 370 3.97 -3.26 -13.98
N SER A 371 3.24 -3.07 -15.07
CA SER A 371 3.43 -1.93 -15.96
C SER A 371 2.12 -1.31 -16.41
N PHE A 372 2.20 -0.09 -16.94
CA PHE A 372 1.22 0.45 -17.85
C PHE A 372 1.70 0.23 -19.29
N ALA A 373 0.78 -0.10 -20.18
CA ALA A 373 0.99 -0.10 -21.62
C ALA A 373 -0.12 0.74 -22.27
N ASN A 374 0.25 1.84 -22.93
CA ASN A 374 -0.67 2.82 -23.52
C ASN A 374 -1.78 3.25 -22.55
N ASP A 375 -1.38 3.69 -21.35
CA ASP A 375 -2.29 4.12 -20.27
C ASP A 375 -3.15 3.03 -19.62
N VAL A 376 -2.97 1.76 -19.99
CA VAL A 376 -3.70 0.62 -19.42
C VAL A 376 -2.78 -0.21 -18.52
N PRO A 377 -3.16 -0.48 -17.25
CA PRO A 377 -2.39 -1.39 -16.40
C PRO A 377 -2.35 -2.81 -16.98
N VAL A 378 -1.15 -3.38 -17.05
CA VAL A 378 -0.89 -4.78 -17.39
C VAL A 378 -0.60 -5.51 -16.08
N ILE A 379 -1.63 -6.16 -15.55
CA ILE A 379 -1.53 -6.91 -14.29
C ILE A 379 -1.16 -8.36 -14.60
N ASN A 380 0.10 -8.71 -14.34
CA ASN A 380 0.69 -10.02 -14.58
C ASN A 380 1.14 -10.73 -13.29
N PHE A 381 0.77 -10.20 -12.13
CA PHE A 381 1.06 -10.76 -10.81
C PHE A 381 -0.21 -11.27 -10.13
N GLY A 382 -0.01 -12.01 -9.04
CA GLY A 382 -1.07 -12.65 -8.27
C GLY A 382 -1.38 -14.07 -8.74
N ASP A 383 -1.95 -14.84 -7.82
CA ASP A 383 -2.62 -16.10 -8.08
C ASP A 383 -3.76 -15.91 -9.08
N LYS A 384 -3.84 -16.84 -10.03
CA LYS A 384 -5.00 -16.97 -10.90
C LYS A 384 -6.15 -17.60 -10.10
N PRO A 385 -7.41 -17.17 -10.27
CA PRO A 385 -8.56 -17.73 -9.56
C PRO A 385 -8.99 -19.09 -10.15
N VAL A 386 -8.03 -20.02 -10.31
CA VAL A 386 -8.27 -21.39 -10.78
C VAL A 386 -9.33 -22.03 -9.91
N TYR A 387 -10.38 -22.57 -10.55
CA TYR A 387 -11.44 -23.24 -9.83
C TYR A 387 -10.88 -24.40 -9.03
N ASN A 388 -11.33 -24.53 -7.79
CA ASN A 388 -10.94 -25.61 -6.89
C ASN A 388 -11.22 -26.97 -7.54
N LYS A 389 -10.18 -27.83 -7.60
CA LYS A 389 -10.21 -29.14 -8.26
C LYS A 389 -10.61 -30.31 -7.35
N SER A 390 -10.90 -30.08 -6.06
CA SER A 390 -11.27 -31.14 -5.10
C SER A 390 -12.52 -31.94 -5.50
N THR A 391 -13.42 -31.36 -6.30
CA THR A 391 -14.60 -32.04 -6.85
C THR A 391 -14.41 -32.52 -8.28
N TRP A 392 -13.21 -32.36 -8.85
CA TRP A 392 -12.93 -32.75 -10.23
C TRP A 392 -12.62 -34.24 -10.31
N SER A 393 -12.92 -34.84 -11.46
CA SER A 393 -12.62 -36.24 -11.73
C SER A 393 -12.31 -36.46 -13.20
N ILE A 394 -11.40 -37.39 -13.50
CA ILE A 394 -11.24 -37.89 -14.87
C ILE A 394 -12.32 -38.92 -15.16
N THR A 395 -13.15 -38.67 -16.18
CA THR A 395 -14.24 -39.60 -16.55
C THR A 395 -13.88 -40.51 -17.72
N SER A 396 -12.88 -40.15 -18.53
CA SER A 396 -12.38 -40.97 -19.65
C SER A 396 -11.02 -40.46 -20.11
N PHE A 397 -10.20 -41.33 -20.70
CA PHE A 397 -8.90 -40.98 -21.30
C PHE A 397 -8.54 -41.95 -22.43
N SER A 398 -7.66 -41.56 -23.36
CA SER A 398 -7.19 -42.44 -24.45
C SER A 398 -6.24 -43.52 -23.95
N SER A 399 -5.24 -43.14 -23.15
CA SER A 399 -4.24 -44.01 -22.57
C SER A 399 -3.59 -43.35 -21.37
N GLN A 400 -2.89 -44.12 -20.54
CA GLN A 400 -2.04 -43.64 -19.47
C GLN A 400 -0.91 -44.64 -19.23
N GLU A 401 0.25 -44.14 -18.82
CA GLU A 401 1.35 -44.96 -18.34
C GLU A 401 1.20 -45.19 -16.84
N THR A 402 0.96 -46.44 -16.44
CA THR A 402 0.89 -46.82 -15.01
C THR A 402 1.72 -48.07 -14.70
N ALA A 403 2.39 -48.65 -15.70
CA ALA A 403 3.17 -49.87 -15.54
C ALA A 403 4.62 -49.56 -15.20
N SER A 404 5.21 -48.57 -15.88
CA SER A 404 6.63 -48.19 -15.71
C SER A 404 6.84 -46.86 -14.98
N GLU A 405 5.79 -46.05 -14.80
CA GLU A 405 5.81 -44.83 -13.97
C GLU A 405 4.40 -44.48 -13.49
N ASN A 406 4.27 -43.49 -12.59
CA ASN A 406 2.98 -42.91 -12.20
C ASN A 406 2.57 -41.80 -13.19
N GLY A 407 2.14 -42.19 -14.39
CA GLY A 407 1.62 -41.31 -15.44
C GLY A 407 0.10 -41.28 -15.53
N ALA A 408 -0.61 -41.52 -14.42
CA ALA A 408 -2.06 -41.63 -14.38
C ALA A 408 -2.76 -40.33 -14.83
N ALA A 409 -3.91 -40.45 -15.50
CA ALA A 409 -4.67 -39.30 -16.01
C ALA A 409 -5.12 -38.33 -14.90
N VAL A 410 -5.34 -38.82 -13.68
CA VAL A 410 -5.75 -37.97 -12.54
C VAL A 410 -4.70 -36.96 -12.14
N ASN A 411 -3.42 -37.20 -12.47
CA ASN A 411 -2.31 -36.32 -12.12
C ASN A 411 -2.41 -34.94 -12.78
N VAL A 412 -3.25 -34.73 -13.79
CA VAL A 412 -3.46 -33.39 -14.39
C VAL A 412 -4.36 -32.47 -13.57
N ILE A 413 -4.99 -32.99 -12.51
CA ILE A 413 -6.00 -32.27 -11.70
C ILE A 413 -5.76 -32.41 -10.20
N ASP A 414 -4.55 -32.83 -9.79
CA ASP A 414 -4.22 -33.13 -8.39
C ASP A 414 -3.58 -31.96 -7.63
N ASP A 415 -3.32 -30.83 -8.31
CA ASP A 415 -2.61 -29.65 -7.74
C ASP A 415 -1.16 -29.96 -7.34
N ALA A 416 -0.60 -31.08 -7.81
CA ALA A 416 0.77 -31.52 -7.56
C ALA A 416 1.67 -31.25 -8.78
N VAL A 417 2.38 -30.14 -8.69
CA VAL A 417 3.36 -29.62 -9.64
C VAL A 417 4.46 -30.62 -10.06
N ASN A 418 4.69 -31.71 -9.32
CA ASN A 418 5.70 -32.72 -9.58
C ASN A 418 5.14 -34.06 -10.09
N THR A 419 3.83 -34.19 -10.22
CA THR A 419 3.18 -35.33 -10.89
C THR A 419 2.81 -34.92 -12.32
N SER A 420 2.54 -35.88 -13.19
CA SER A 420 2.07 -35.63 -14.54
C SER A 420 1.30 -36.83 -15.06
N TRP A 421 0.34 -36.58 -15.94
CA TRP A 421 -0.14 -37.63 -16.84
C TRP A 421 0.87 -37.86 -17.95
N HIS A 422 1.01 -39.11 -18.36
CA HIS A 422 1.78 -39.51 -19.54
C HIS A 422 0.99 -40.53 -20.34
N SER A 423 0.90 -40.36 -21.67
CA SER A 423 0.35 -41.38 -22.57
C SER A 423 1.12 -42.68 -22.45
N ARG A 424 0.46 -43.84 -22.56
CA ARG A 424 1.14 -45.14 -22.38
C ARG A 424 2.33 -45.30 -23.35
N TRP A 425 3.50 -45.64 -22.83
CA TRP A 425 4.73 -45.82 -23.62
C TRP A 425 5.42 -47.15 -23.40
N SER A 426 5.27 -47.77 -22.23
CA SER A 426 6.01 -48.98 -21.82
C SER A 426 5.53 -50.26 -22.51
N SER A 427 4.23 -50.33 -22.83
CA SER A 427 3.58 -51.51 -23.38
C SER A 427 2.49 -51.10 -24.37
N SER A 428 2.59 -51.57 -25.61
CA SER A 428 1.69 -51.15 -26.70
C SER A 428 1.50 -49.63 -26.71
N ALA A 429 2.61 -48.94 -27.00
CA ALA A 429 2.70 -47.49 -27.05
C ALA A 429 1.52 -46.89 -27.82
N ALA A 430 0.79 -45.96 -27.18
CA ALA A 430 -0.32 -45.28 -27.81
C ALA A 430 0.20 -44.11 -28.67
N SER A 431 -0.46 -43.86 -29.79
CA SER A 431 -0.15 -42.73 -30.68
C SER A 431 -1.23 -41.66 -30.62
N TYR A 432 -0.89 -40.45 -31.05
CA TYR A 432 -1.86 -39.36 -31.22
C TYR A 432 -3.02 -39.76 -32.16
N PRO A 433 -4.24 -39.20 -31.96
CA PRO A 433 -4.59 -38.23 -30.92
C PRO A 433 -4.74 -38.86 -29.53
N HIS A 434 -4.29 -38.13 -28.51
CA HIS A 434 -4.52 -38.49 -27.11
C HIS A 434 -5.63 -37.64 -26.54
N TYR A 435 -6.41 -38.18 -25.61
CA TYR A 435 -7.46 -37.38 -24.97
C TYR A 435 -7.60 -37.62 -23.48
N LEU A 436 -8.06 -36.58 -22.79
CA LEU A 436 -8.48 -36.59 -21.39
C LEU A 436 -9.87 -35.95 -21.29
N VAL A 437 -10.77 -36.54 -20.53
CA VAL A 437 -12.10 -35.98 -20.22
C VAL A 437 -12.19 -35.71 -18.73
N ILE A 438 -12.38 -34.43 -18.40
CA ILE A 438 -12.43 -33.92 -17.04
C ILE A 438 -13.86 -33.49 -16.74
N ASN A 439 -14.40 -33.95 -15.62
CA ASN A 439 -15.64 -33.47 -15.01
C ASN A 439 -15.28 -32.53 -13.85
N MET A 440 -15.76 -31.30 -13.88
CA MET A 440 -15.48 -30.29 -12.84
C MET A 440 -16.38 -30.42 -11.61
N GLY A 441 -17.31 -31.38 -11.60
CA GLY A 441 -18.30 -31.60 -10.53
C GLY A 441 -19.56 -30.74 -10.69
N ALA A 442 -19.41 -29.48 -11.10
CA ALA A 442 -20.50 -28.54 -11.34
C ALA A 442 -20.29 -27.73 -12.62
N ARG A 443 -21.37 -27.14 -13.15
CA ARG A 443 -21.26 -26.16 -14.24
C ARG A 443 -20.55 -24.90 -13.73
N LYS A 444 -19.57 -24.42 -14.50
CA LYS A 444 -18.83 -23.18 -14.20
C LYS A 444 -18.77 -22.30 -15.44
N ASP A 445 -18.76 -21.00 -15.22
CA ASP A 445 -18.40 -20.02 -16.24
C ASP A 445 -16.88 -20.01 -16.41
N VAL A 446 -16.39 -20.16 -17.62
CA VAL A 446 -14.95 -20.22 -17.92
C VAL A 446 -14.66 -19.35 -19.12
N ASN A 447 -13.64 -18.50 -19.03
CA ASN A 447 -13.04 -17.86 -20.20
C ASN A 447 -11.53 -18.10 -20.30
N ARG A 448 -10.93 -18.85 -19.37
CA ARG A 448 -9.52 -19.20 -19.40
C ARG A 448 -9.29 -20.65 -19.01
N PHE A 449 -8.41 -21.30 -19.76
CA PHE A 449 -7.77 -22.54 -19.36
C PHE A 449 -6.32 -22.23 -19.01
N THR A 450 -5.79 -22.87 -17.97
CA THR A 450 -4.36 -22.80 -17.62
C THR A 450 -3.75 -24.18 -17.73
N PHE A 451 -2.55 -24.26 -18.27
CA PHE A 451 -1.83 -25.51 -18.50
C PHE A 451 -0.43 -25.41 -17.94
N ARG A 452 0.07 -26.53 -17.42
CA ARG A 452 1.49 -26.73 -17.13
C ARG A 452 1.96 -28.00 -17.80
N GLN A 453 2.98 -27.87 -18.64
CA GLN A 453 3.55 -29.00 -19.36
C GLN A 453 4.67 -29.67 -18.55
N ARG A 454 4.82 -31.00 -18.71
CA ARG A 454 5.98 -31.72 -18.21
C ARG A 454 7.22 -31.28 -18.99
N ASP A 455 8.41 -31.39 -18.40
CA ASP A 455 9.67 -31.12 -19.10
C ASP A 455 10.11 -32.24 -20.08
N SER A 456 9.14 -32.92 -20.69
CA SER A 456 9.31 -33.88 -21.77
C SER A 456 7.94 -34.19 -22.36
N ARG A 457 7.89 -34.64 -23.63
CA ARG A 457 6.65 -35.03 -24.34
C ARG A 457 5.57 -33.93 -24.35
N LYS A 458 6.02 -32.67 -24.45
CA LYS A 458 5.17 -31.48 -24.46
C LYS A 458 4.18 -31.53 -25.62
N VAL A 459 2.92 -31.27 -25.31
CA VAL A 459 1.84 -31.15 -26.28
C VAL A 459 2.02 -29.84 -27.05
N LYS A 460 1.87 -29.91 -28.37
CA LYS A 460 1.91 -28.75 -29.27
C LYS A 460 0.49 -28.31 -29.62
N LEU A 461 -0.25 -29.14 -30.35
CA LEU A 461 -1.61 -28.82 -30.81
C LEU A 461 -2.64 -29.61 -30.00
N LEU A 462 -3.72 -28.97 -29.57
CA LEU A 462 -4.88 -29.63 -29.00
C LEU A 462 -6.19 -28.94 -29.37
N GLU A 463 -7.25 -29.73 -29.48
CA GLU A 463 -8.62 -29.23 -29.53
C GLU A 463 -9.21 -29.26 -28.11
N ILE A 464 -9.88 -28.18 -27.71
CA ILE A 464 -10.65 -28.16 -26.47
C ILE A 464 -12.11 -28.34 -26.83
N LEU A 465 -12.77 -29.33 -26.23
CA LEU A 465 -14.22 -29.50 -26.32
C LEU A 465 -14.87 -29.35 -24.96
N THR A 466 -16.13 -28.92 -24.92
CA THR A 466 -16.89 -28.73 -23.68
C THR A 466 -18.23 -29.45 -23.73
N SER A 467 -18.76 -29.81 -22.57
CA SER A 467 -20.04 -30.50 -22.44
C SER A 467 -20.72 -30.21 -21.11
N ASN A 468 -22.05 -30.39 -21.08
CA ASN A 468 -22.85 -30.33 -19.86
C ASN A 468 -23.39 -31.71 -19.42
N ASN A 469 -23.26 -32.73 -20.25
CA ASN A 469 -23.75 -34.09 -20.00
C ASN A 469 -22.66 -35.18 -20.13
N GLY A 470 -21.46 -34.82 -20.60
CA GLY A 470 -20.34 -35.75 -20.79
C GLY A 470 -20.41 -36.61 -22.06
N SER A 471 -21.48 -36.50 -22.85
CA SER A 471 -21.69 -37.29 -24.08
C SER A 471 -21.79 -36.44 -25.34
N SER A 472 -22.43 -35.27 -25.27
CA SER A 472 -22.54 -34.30 -26.37
C SER A 472 -21.48 -33.23 -26.21
N TRP A 473 -20.61 -33.08 -27.22
CA TRP A 473 -19.43 -32.22 -27.16
C TRP A 473 -19.53 -31.05 -28.14
N THR A 474 -19.18 -29.86 -27.68
CA THR A 474 -19.04 -28.66 -28.51
C THR A 474 -17.57 -28.26 -28.55
N SER A 475 -16.99 -28.20 -29.76
CA SER A 475 -15.61 -27.75 -29.95
C SER A 475 -15.48 -26.26 -29.67
N LEU A 476 -14.41 -25.88 -28.96
CA LEU A 476 -13.96 -24.50 -28.80
C LEU A 476 -12.86 -24.13 -29.81
N GLY A 477 -12.48 -25.06 -30.67
CA GLY A 477 -11.42 -24.90 -31.67
C GLY A 477 -10.09 -25.53 -31.26
N ASP A 478 -9.13 -25.36 -32.16
CA ASP A 478 -7.75 -25.80 -32.00
C ASP A 478 -6.89 -24.70 -31.38
N PHE A 479 -6.02 -25.10 -30.47
CA PHE A 479 -5.10 -24.24 -29.76
C PHE A 479 -3.70 -24.83 -29.78
N THR A 480 -2.70 -23.95 -29.83
CA THR A 480 -1.29 -24.33 -29.71
C THR A 480 -0.78 -23.91 -28.34
N LEU A 481 -0.29 -24.89 -27.56
CA LEU A 481 0.43 -24.60 -26.32
C LEU A 481 1.86 -24.15 -26.65
N LEU A 482 2.45 -23.30 -25.83
CA LEU A 482 3.84 -22.89 -25.88
C LEU A 482 4.77 -24.01 -25.39
N ASP A 483 5.94 -24.14 -26.01
CA ASP A 483 7.02 -25.06 -25.59
C ASP A 483 7.71 -24.57 -24.30
N THR A 484 7.02 -24.70 -23.16
CA THR A 484 7.49 -24.25 -21.86
C THR A 484 6.85 -25.07 -20.73
N THR A 485 7.58 -25.18 -19.61
CA THR A 485 7.11 -25.76 -18.34
C THR A 485 6.49 -24.72 -17.40
N THR A 486 6.57 -23.45 -17.76
CA THR A 486 5.89 -22.37 -17.04
C THR A 486 4.37 -22.43 -17.26
N PRO A 487 3.54 -22.10 -16.26
CA PRO A 487 2.09 -22.02 -16.46
C PRO A 487 1.71 -21.07 -17.59
N GLN A 488 0.85 -21.53 -18.48
CA GLN A 488 0.41 -20.78 -19.67
C GLN A 488 -1.11 -20.82 -19.81
N ASP A 489 -1.69 -19.75 -20.36
CA ASP A 489 -3.14 -19.66 -20.48
C ASP A 489 -3.60 -19.66 -21.94
N ILE A 490 -4.70 -20.35 -22.17
CA ILE A 490 -5.54 -20.16 -23.35
C ILE A 490 -6.70 -19.26 -22.95
N ILE A 491 -6.86 -18.14 -23.66
CA ILE A 491 -7.92 -17.16 -23.46
C ILE A 491 -9.04 -17.44 -24.47
N LEU A 492 -10.26 -17.61 -23.99
CA LEU A 492 -11.45 -17.74 -24.81
C LEU A 492 -11.99 -16.35 -25.16
N SER A 493 -12.47 -16.18 -26.40
CA SER A 493 -13.08 -14.92 -26.86
C SER A 493 -14.39 -14.57 -26.14
N THR A 494 -15.05 -15.56 -25.54
CA THR A 494 -16.31 -15.40 -24.79
C THR A 494 -16.33 -16.36 -23.61
N VAL A 495 -17.03 -15.97 -22.53
CA VAL A 495 -17.30 -16.86 -21.40
C VAL A 495 -18.16 -18.04 -21.87
N LYS A 496 -17.78 -19.26 -21.50
CA LYS A 496 -18.50 -20.51 -21.75
C LYS A 496 -18.97 -21.12 -20.44
N ASN A 497 -20.17 -21.69 -20.42
CA ASN A 497 -20.71 -22.39 -19.26
C ASN A 497 -20.74 -23.90 -19.51
N PHE A 498 -19.94 -24.67 -18.78
CA PHE A 498 -19.85 -26.12 -18.94
C PHE A 498 -19.51 -26.83 -17.63
N LYS A 499 -19.82 -28.13 -17.56
CA LYS A 499 -19.44 -29.02 -16.45
C LYS A 499 -18.25 -29.92 -16.80
N TYR A 500 -18.11 -30.26 -18.07
CA TYR A 500 -17.07 -31.14 -18.58
C TYR A 500 -16.25 -30.43 -19.64
N PHE A 501 -14.96 -30.76 -19.71
CA PHE A 501 -14.13 -30.43 -20.85
C PHE A 501 -13.29 -31.64 -21.27
N LYS A 502 -13.00 -31.71 -22.56
CA LYS A 502 -12.15 -32.72 -23.18
C LYS A 502 -10.96 -32.02 -23.82
N LEU A 503 -9.77 -32.46 -23.45
CA LEU A 503 -8.53 -32.09 -24.11
C LEU A 503 -8.25 -33.16 -25.15
N ASN A 504 -8.36 -32.83 -26.43
CA ASN A 504 -8.06 -33.73 -27.54
C ASN A 504 -6.74 -33.31 -28.18
N MET A 505 -5.65 -33.84 -27.65
CA MET A 505 -4.27 -33.50 -28.01
C MET A 505 -3.92 -34.17 -29.33
N LYS A 506 -3.35 -33.41 -30.27
CA LYS A 506 -3.18 -33.79 -31.68
C LYS A 506 -1.72 -33.96 -32.09
N SER A 507 -0.77 -33.29 -31.43
CA SER A 507 0.66 -33.43 -31.73
C SER A 507 1.55 -32.99 -30.58
N SER A 508 2.83 -33.36 -30.64
CA SER A 508 3.88 -32.93 -29.70
C SER A 508 4.88 -31.95 -30.34
N TYR A 509 5.70 -31.32 -29.50
CA TYR A 509 6.83 -30.50 -29.95
C TYR A 509 8.04 -31.33 -30.41
N ASP A 510 8.24 -32.50 -29.81
CA ASP A 510 9.37 -33.39 -30.11
C ASP A 510 9.12 -34.34 -31.30
N GLY A 511 7.94 -34.26 -31.93
CA GLY A 511 7.53 -35.12 -33.04
C GLY A 511 7.25 -36.58 -32.66
N ALA A 512 7.39 -36.95 -31.39
CA ALA A 512 7.12 -38.30 -30.91
C ALA A 512 5.61 -38.57 -30.78
N GLN A 513 5.24 -39.85 -30.71
CA GLN A 513 3.85 -40.28 -30.58
C GLN A 513 3.24 -40.07 -29.18
N PHE A 514 4.02 -39.53 -28.23
CA PHE A 514 3.67 -39.45 -26.82
C PHE A 514 3.21 -38.05 -26.40
N ALA A 515 2.41 -37.99 -25.35
CA ALA A 515 1.95 -36.75 -24.72
C ALA A 515 2.14 -36.84 -23.20
N ALA A 516 2.58 -35.74 -22.60
CA ALA A 516 2.56 -35.57 -21.15
C ALA A 516 2.07 -34.17 -20.77
N LEU A 517 1.31 -34.10 -19.68
CA LEU A 517 0.76 -32.86 -19.14
C LEU A 517 0.83 -32.93 -17.62
N SER A 518 1.37 -31.89 -16.99
CA SER A 518 1.48 -31.86 -15.52
C SER A 518 0.18 -31.40 -14.91
N GLU A 519 -0.38 -30.27 -15.33
CA GLU A 519 -1.57 -29.70 -14.71
C GLU A 519 -2.47 -29.01 -15.74
N VAL A 520 -3.78 -29.10 -15.53
CA VAL A 520 -4.80 -28.27 -16.19
C VAL A 520 -5.75 -27.66 -15.17
N GLY A 521 -6.14 -26.41 -15.41
CA GLY A 521 -7.15 -25.71 -14.63
C GLY A 521 -8.04 -24.84 -15.52
N THR A 522 -9.16 -24.39 -14.96
CA THR A 522 -10.08 -23.46 -15.61
C THR A 522 -10.42 -22.33 -14.64
N TYR A 523 -10.68 -21.14 -15.18
CA TYR A 523 -11.15 -20.01 -14.39
C TYR A 523 -11.89 -18.97 -15.22
N LYS A 524 -12.48 -18.01 -14.50
CA LYS A 524 -13.06 -16.78 -15.01
C LYS A 524 -12.34 -15.61 -14.36
N ASP A 525 -11.80 -14.69 -15.15
CA ASP A 525 -11.10 -13.49 -14.66
C ASP A 525 -12.02 -12.38 -14.12
#